data_AF-A0A7X5L4K9-F1
#
_entry.id   AF-A0A7X5L4K9-F1
#
_cell.length_a   1.000
_cell.length_b   1.000
_cell.length_c   1.000
_cell.angle_alpha   90.00
_cell.angle_beta   90.00
_cell.angle_gamma   90.00
#
_symmetry.space_group_name_H-M   'P 1'
#
loop_
_entity.id
_entity.type
_entity.pdbx_description
1 polymer ?
#
loop_
_entity_poly.entity_id
_entity_poly.type
_entity_poly.pdbx_seq_one_letter_code
_entity_poly.pdbx_strand_id
1 'polypeptide(L)'
;MKKKKILSDWSKAIKHAMIDRDMDINDIAEKFHWTPQYVSGLINGRIYFIEPVNRLSVFFNIEIPPENSTLAVDRRESNAQH
;
A
#
# COMPACT_ATOMS: atom_id res chain seq x y z
N MET A 1 3.48 -0.10 24.65
CA MET A 1 4.28 -0.74 23.57
C MET A 1 3.79 -0.26 22.21
N LYS A 2 4.70 0.10 21.29
CA LYS A 2 4.33 0.51 19.92
C LYS A 2 3.98 -0.73 19.09
N LYS A 3 2.76 -0.82 18.56
CA LYS A 3 2.38 -1.90 17.64
C LYS A 3 3.09 -1.72 16.30
N LYS A 4 3.80 -2.74 15.82
CA LYS A 4 4.41 -2.72 14.48
C LYS A 4 3.32 -2.99 13.43
N LYS A 5 3.08 -2.02 12.54
CA LYS A 5 2.21 -2.19 11.38
C LYS A 5 2.90 -3.07 10.34
N ILE A 6 2.19 -4.06 9.83
CA ILE A 6 2.63 -4.91 8.72
C ILE A 6 1.90 -4.44 7.47
N LEU A 7 2.68 -4.13 6.42
CA LEU A 7 2.12 -3.82 5.10
C LEU A 7 1.50 -5.07 4.49
N SER A 8 0.38 -4.89 3.80
CA SER A 8 -0.21 -5.93 2.95
C SER A 8 0.76 -6.34 1.84
N ASP A 9 0.55 -7.51 1.25
CA ASP A 9 1.38 -7.96 0.13
C ASP A 9 1.21 -7.06 -1.09
N TRP A 10 0.01 -6.54 -1.32
CA TRP A 10 -0.25 -5.52 -2.34
C TRP A 10 0.57 -4.25 -2.10
N SER A 11 0.60 -3.72 -0.86
CA SER A 11 1.40 -2.55 -0.50
C SER A 11 2.90 -2.77 -0.73
N LYS A 12 3.42 -3.98 -0.46
CA LYS A 12 4.82 -4.33 -0.73
C LYS A 12 5.08 -4.39 -2.24
N ALA A 13 4.20 -5.05 -2.99
CA ALA A 13 4.33 -5.19 -4.44
C ALA A 13 4.37 -3.83 -5.14
N ILE A 14 3.48 -2.90 -4.76
CA ILE A 14 3.47 -1.53 -5.30
C ILE A 14 4.81 -0.83 -5.03
N LYS A 15 5.32 -0.92 -3.80
CA LYS A 15 6.61 -0.27 -3.45
C LYS A 15 7.79 -0.86 -4.22
N HIS A 16 7.81 -2.17 -4.44
CA HIS A 16 8.82 -2.79 -5.30
C HIS A 16 8.71 -2.27 -6.74
N ALA A 17 7.51 -2.24 -7.32
CA ALA A 17 7.30 -1.74 -8.67
C ALA A 17 7.60 -0.24 -8.82
N MET A 18 7.44 0.55 -7.76
CA MET A 18 7.88 1.94 -7.73
C MET A 18 9.40 2.04 -7.81
N ILE A 19 10.13 1.24 -7.01
CA ILE A 19 11.60 1.19 -7.04
C ILE A 19 12.10 0.75 -8.42
N ASP A 20 11.52 -0.31 -8.99
CA ASP A 20 11.91 -0.84 -10.31
C ASP A 20 11.71 0.16 -11.45
N ARG A 21 10.87 1.20 -11.24
CA ARG A 21 10.56 2.24 -12.21
C ARG A 21 11.15 3.61 -11.85
N ASP A 22 12.01 3.67 -10.82
CA ASP A 22 12.57 4.90 -10.28
C ASP A 22 11.51 5.97 -9.94
N MET A 23 10.35 5.54 -9.43
CA MET A 23 9.23 6.42 -9.08
C MET A 23 9.09 6.61 -7.57
N ASP A 24 8.70 7.82 -7.17
CA ASP A 24 8.30 8.15 -5.80
C ASP A 24 6.79 8.44 -5.66
N ILE A 25 6.38 8.86 -4.47
CA ILE A 25 4.97 9.19 -4.17
C ILE A 25 4.49 10.42 -4.95
N ASN A 26 5.36 11.39 -5.21
CA ASN A 26 5.04 12.61 -5.94
C ASN A 26 4.82 12.30 -7.43
N ASP A 27 5.61 11.41 -8.02
CA ASP A 27 5.43 10.98 -9.41
C ASP A 27 4.04 10.35 -9.63
N ILE A 28 3.60 9.54 -8.67
CA ILE A 28 2.25 8.96 -8.70
C ILE A 28 1.19 10.04 -8.48
N ALA A 29 1.39 10.93 -7.52
CA ALA A 29 0.47 12.01 -7.21
C ALA A 29 0.24 12.91 -8.44
N GLU A 30 1.32 13.30 -9.12
CA GLU A 30 1.27 14.08 -10.36
C GLU A 30 0.54 13.31 -11.47
N LYS A 31 0.93 12.04 -11.69
CA LYS A 31 0.34 11.20 -12.75
C LYS A 31 -1.17 11.03 -12.63
N PHE A 32 -1.69 10.87 -11.40
CA PHE A 32 -3.11 10.61 -11.17
C PHE A 32 -3.90 11.84 -10.73
N HIS A 33 -3.25 13.02 -10.67
CA HIS A 33 -3.83 14.25 -10.12
C HIS A 33 -4.38 14.07 -8.70
N TRP A 34 -3.61 13.35 -7.88
CA TRP A 34 -3.92 13.08 -6.48
C TRP A 34 -2.97 13.85 -5.57
N THR A 35 -3.31 13.93 -4.28
CA THR A 35 -2.37 14.48 -3.29
C THR A 35 -1.35 13.42 -2.87
N PRO A 36 -0.09 13.78 -2.59
CA PRO A 36 0.92 12.86 -2.06
C PRO A 36 0.47 12.16 -0.76
N GLN A 37 -0.31 12.85 0.08
CA GLN A 37 -0.87 12.30 1.32
C GLN A 37 -1.87 11.19 1.04
N TYR A 38 -2.71 11.34 0.00
CA TYR A 38 -3.67 10.34 -0.42
C TYR A 38 -2.97 9.08 -0.96
N VAL A 39 -1.99 9.27 -1.85
CA VAL A 39 -1.17 8.18 -2.39
C VAL A 39 -0.44 7.44 -1.27
N SER A 40 0.23 8.16 -0.38
CA SER A 40 0.88 7.59 0.79
C SER A 40 -0.09 6.87 1.72
N GLY A 41 -1.33 7.35 1.85
CA GLY A 41 -2.39 6.68 2.60
C GLY A 41 -2.73 5.31 2.02
N LEU A 42 -2.98 5.25 0.70
CA LEU A 42 -3.31 4.04 -0.04
C LEU A 42 -2.17 3.02 0.01
N ILE A 43 -0.96 3.42 -0.41
CA ILE A 43 0.19 2.53 -0.56
C ILE A 43 0.65 1.99 0.80
N ASN A 44 0.53 2.76 1.88
CA ASN A 44 0.85 2.28 3.23
C ASN A 44 -0.32 1.56 3.92
N GLY A 45 -1.42 1.27 3.21
CA GLY A 45 -2.55 0.52 3.76
C GLY A 45 -3.26 1.23 4.91
N ARG A 46 -3.25 2.57 4.95
CA ARG A 46 -3.94 3.37 5.98
C ARG A 46 -5.38 3.68 5.60
N ILE A 47 -5.65 3.78 4.30
CA ILE A 47 -6.97 4.00 3.72
C ILE A 47 -7.17 3.02 2.56
N TYR A 48 -8.43 2.70 2.27
CA TYR A 48 -8.81 1.86 1.15
C TYR A 48 -9.91 2.55 0.36
N PHE A 49 -9.73 2.58 -0.96
CA PHE A 49 -10.75 2.95 -1.93
C PHE A 49 -10.56 2.04 -3.14
N ILE A 50 -11.66 1.47 -3.62
CA ILE A 50 -11.62 0.46 -4.69
C ILE A 50 -11.06 1.01 -6.01
N GLU A 51 -11.52 2.20 -6.44
CA GLU A 51 -11.09 2.80 -7.72
C GLU A 51 -9.58 3.11 -7.75
N PRO A 52 -8.97 3.77 -6.73
CA PRO A 52 -7.55 4.05 -6.73
C PRO A 52 -6.69 2.79 -6.62
N VAL A 53 -7.11 1.80 -5.82
CA VAL A 53 -6.41 0.51 -5.71
C VAL A 53 -6.39 -0.20 -7.06
N ASN A 54 -7.52 -0.22 -7.77
CA ASN A 54 -7.59 -0.82 -9.10
C ASN A 54 -6.71 -0.06 -10.10
N ARG A 55 -6.73 1.27 -10.11
CA ARG A 55 -5.92 2.08 -11.03
C ARG A 55 -4.42 1.92 -10.79
N LEU A 56 -3.98 1.87 -9.54
CA LEU A 56 -2.59 1.59 -9.18
C LEU A 56 -2.19 0.17 -9.56
N SER A 57 -3.05 -0.82 -9.33
CA SER A 57 -2.80 -2.22 -9.70
C SER A 57 -2.59 -2.36 -11.21
N VAL A 58 -3.49 -1.78 -12.02
CA VAL A 58 -3.36 -1.77 -13.48
C VAL A 58 -2.10 -1.02 -13.93
N PHE A 59 -1.82 0.15 -13.35
CA PHE A 59 -0.66 0.94 -13.75
C PHE A 59 0.67 0.23 -13.46
N PHE A 60 0.81 -0.42 -12.30
CA PHE A 60 2.02 -1.15 -11.94
C PHE A 60 2.04 -2.60 -12.45
N ASN A 61 1.00 -3.05 -13.16
CA ASN A 61 0.83 -4.43 -13.61
C ASN A 61 0.91 -5.43 -12.45
N ILE A 62 0.17 -5.13 -11.38
CA ILE A 62 0.02 -5.93 -10.16
C ILE A 62 -1.42 -6.46 -10.12
N GLU A 63 -1.60 -7.69 -9.63
CA GLU A 63 -2.93 -8.28 -9.44
C GLU A 63 -3.81 -7.40 -8.55
N ILE A 64 -5.06 -7.21 -8.96
CA ILE A 64 -6.03 -6.45 -8.16
C ILE A 64 -6.33 -7.25 -6.90
N PRO A 65 -6.06 -6.70 -5.70
CA PRO A 65 -6.23 -7.42 -4.46
C PRO A 65 -7.73 -7.53 -4.10
N PRO A 66 -8.12 -8.52 -3.28
CA PRO A 66 -9.45 -8.56 -2.68
C PRO A 66 -9.79 -7.28 -1.91
N GLU A 67 -11.09 -6.99 -1.78
CA GLU A 67 -11.54 -5.78 -1.08
C GLU A 67 -10.98 -5.69 0.35
N ASN A 68 -10.55 -4.48 0.74
CA ASN A 68 -9.95 -4.16 2.04
C ASN A 68 -8.65 -4.92 2.40
N SER A 69 -8.14 -5.81 1.54
CA SER A 69 -6.92 -6.59 1.84
C SER A 69 -5.63 -5.78 1.74
N THR A 70 -5.73 -4.50 1.32
CA THR A 70 -4.58 -3.58 1.28
C THR A 70 -4.28 -2.96 2.64
N LEU A 71 -5.20 -3.03 3.61
CA LEU A 71 -5.07 -2.37 4.91
C LEU A 71 -3.97 -2.98 5.77
N ALA A 72 -3.17 -2.13 6.41
CA ALA A 72 -2.05 -2.54 7.26
C ALA A 72 -2.54 -3.04 8.63
N VAL A 73 -2.19 -4.29 8.95
CA VAL A 73 -2.60 -4.96 10.19
C VAL A 73 -1.57 -4.78 11.29
N ASP A 74 -2.03 -4.80 12.55
CA ASP A 74 -1.14 -4.80 13.71
C ASP A 74 -0.52 -6.19 13.87
N ARG A 75 0.81 -6.28 13.99
CA ARG A 75 1.44 -7.51 14.49
C ARG A 75 1.01 -7.70 15.95
N ARG A 76 0.22 -8.73 16.24
CA ARG A 76 0.08 -9.22 17.62
C ARG A 76 1.38 -9.96 17.94
N GLU A 77 2.17 -9.46 18.88
CA GLU A 77 3.26 -10.26 19.44
C GLU A 77 2.61 -11.43 20.18
N SER A 78 2.79 -12.64 19.65
CA SER A 78 2.44 -13.87 20.36
C SER A 78 3.37 -13.97 21.57
N ASN A 79 2.82 -13.73 22.77
CA ASN A 79 3.47 -14.16 24.01
C ASN A 79 3.52 -15.69 23.98
N ALA A 80 4.60 -16.25 23.45
CA ALA A 80 5.02 -17.60 23.80
C ALA A 80 5.58 -17.51 25.23
N GLN A 81 4.73 -17.74 26.22
CA GLN A 81 5.18 -18.12 27.55
C GLN A 81 5.45 -19.63 27.51
N HIS A 82 6.73 -19.97 27.36
CA HIS A 82 7.29 -21.21 27.87
C HIS A 82 7.61 -21.05 29.35
#